data_AF-A0A955M505-F1
#
_entry.id   AF-A0A955M505-F1
#
_cell.length_a   1.000
_cell.length_b   1.000
_cell.length_c   1.000
_cell.angle_alpha   90.00
_cell.angle_beta   90.00
_cell.angle_gamma   90.00
#
_symmetry.space_group_name_H-M   'P 1'
#
loop_
_entity.id
_entity.type
_entity.pdbx_description
1 polymer ?
#
loop_
_entity_poly.entity_id
_entity_poly.type
_entity_poly.pdbx_seq_one_letter_code
_entity_poly.pdbx_strand_id
1 'polypeptide(L)'
;MSKFPAGLFLTGLFLCVFTADALAGAGLDQRLRAVQQQRAFEAQRQQQALIQQRRAQQQAVVQREVAQQQAQVIAQQRALQMRAVAERQAAVQGQMQQRAVQQQQAAYQQAMLTQQARGAQQRQQMQLQQNQQFQPVPIQQYDQSGQFVPSAEPVFEPYVEEVVDMKTIWKDLEITAEAWPLIIDLDAKEVIVAKFMEDFRQQGIVMRKTPRHYVDLIDAMSFDNPDMLNNPLSQVLQTVAIIEYDYGNGVDPDALARRVLGEQGYRANKKRLKR
;
A
#
# COMPACT_ATOMS: atom_id res chain seq x y z
N MET A 1 -44.97 -5.95 -42.82
CA MET A 1 -46.29 -6.58 -43.06
C MET A 1 -47.26 -6.10 -42.00
N SER A 2 -48.50 -5.84 -42.40
CA SER A 2 -49.64 -5.32 -41.61
C SER A 2 -49.66 -3.81 -41.36
N LYS A 3 -50.73 -3.03 -41.56
CA LYS A 3 -51.90 -3.03 -42.47
C LYS A 3 -52.63 -1.72 -42.10
N PHE A 4 -52.76 -0.77 -43.02
CA PHE A 4 -53.64 0.39 -42.86
C PHE A 4 -55.12 -0.05 -42.89
N PRO A 5 -56.04 0.69 -42.24
CA PRO A 5 -57.37 0.87 -42.80
C PRO A 5 -57.62 2.35 -43.11
N ALA A 6 -57.84 2.58 -44.41
CA ALA A 6 -58.52 3.75 -44.93
C ALA A 6 -60.03 3.64 -44.60
N GLY A 7 -60.62 4.73 -44.15
CA GLY A 7 -62.05 4.86 -43.91
C GLY A 7 -62.51 6.26 -44.31
N LEU A 8 -62.87 6.41 -45.58
CA LEU A 8 -63.67 7.51 -46.11
C LEU A 8 -65.07 7.46 -45.48
N PHE A 9 -65.54 8.58 -44.94
CA PHE A 9 -66.98 8.91 -44.95
C PHE A 9 -67.17 10.38 -45.33
N LEU A 10 -67.92 10.53 -46.41
CA LEU A 10 -68.39 11.75 -47.03
C LEU A 10 -69.84 11.98 -46.57
N THR A 11 -70.32 13.21 -46.76
CA THR A 11 -71.72 13.69 -46.68
C THR A 11 -72.23 14.16 -45.31
N GLY A 12 -72.70 15.42 -45.31
CA GLY A 12 -73.37 16.04 -44.16
C GLY A 12 -73.38 17.57 -44.21
N LEU A 13 -73.57 18.18 -45.39
CA LEU A 13 -73.76 19.62 -45.54
C LEU A 13 -75.24 19.90 -45.28
N PHE A 14 -75.60 20.23 -44.04
CA PHE A 14 -76.94 20.68 -43.68
C PHE A 14 -76.87 22.06 -43.01
N LEU A 15 -77.63 22.98 -43.60
CA LEU A 15 -77.93 24.33 -43.14
C LEU A 15 -78.27 24.37 -41.64
N CYS A 16 -77.66 25.31 -40.92
CA CYS A 16 -78.29 26.01 -39.80
C CYS A 16 -77.68 27.42 -39.71
N VAL A 17 -78.26 28.37 -40.46
CA VAL A 17 -78.09 29.80 -40.25
C VAL A 17 -79.22 30.24 -39.33
N PHE A 18 -79.04 30.15 -38.02
CA PHE A 18 -79.87 30.87 -37.03
C PHE A 18 -79.09 30.99 -35.70
N THR A 19 -79.22 32.16 -35.07
CA THR A 19 -78.71 32.61 -33.74
C THR A 19 -77.27 33.15 -33.65
N ALA A 20 -77.02 34.35 -34.20
CA ALA A 20 -75.74 35.06 -34.04
C ALA A 20 -75.60 35.85 -32.70
N ASP A 21 -76.68 36.15 -31.98
CA ASP A 21 -76.62 36.97 -30.75
C ASP A 21 -76.60 36.20 -29.41
N ALA A 22 -76.74 34.87 -29.43
CA ALA A 22 -76.57 34.03 -28.23
C ALA A 22 -75.13 33.46 -28.08
N LEU A 23 -74.29 33.61 -29.11
CA LEU A 23 -72.92 33.07 -29.17
C LEU A 23 -71.86 33.97 -28.49
N ALA A 24 -72.16 35.24 -28.22
CA ALA A 24 -71.22 36.17 -27.60
C ALA A 24 -71.04 35.94 -26.09
N GLY A 25 -72.09 35.50 -25.38
CA GLY A 25 -72.03 35.19 -23.94
C GLY A 25 -71.31 33.88 -23.62
N ALA A 26 -71.52 32.84 -24.43
CA ALA A 26 -70.93 31.51 -24.23
C ALA A 26 -69.39 31.49 -24.33
N GLY A 27 -68.81 32.40 -25.11
CA GLY A 27 -67.35 32.51 -25.29
C GLY A 27 -66.61 33.04 -24.06
N LEU A 28 -67.24 33.91 -23.26
CA LEU A 28 -66.61 34.48 -22.06
C LEU A 28 -66.52 33.45 -20.92
N ASP A 29 -67.58 32.66 -20.71
CA ASP A 29 -67.58 31.59 -19.71
C ASP A 29 -66.55 30.50 -20.04
N GLN A 30 -66.40 30.17 -21.33
CA GLN A 30 -65.39 29.19 -21.77
C GLN A 30 -63.97 29.69 -21.53
N ARG A 31 -63.69 30.97 -21.80
CA ARG A 31 -62.37 31.58 -21.52
C ARG A 31 -62.09 31.66 -20.02
N LEU A 32 -63.09 31.99 -19.20
CA LEU A 32 -62.93 32.02 -17.76
C LEU A 32 -62.62 30.63 -17.19
N ARG A 33 -63.32 29.58 -17.65
CA ARG A 33 -63.03 28.20 -17.27
C ARG A 33 -61.63 27.76 -17.71
N ALA A 34 -61.19 28.13 -18.92
CA ALA A 34 -59.85 27.81 -19.40
C ALA A 34 -58.76 28.48 -18.53
N VAL A 35 -58.93 29.75 -18.17
CA VAL A 35 -58.00 30.45 -17.27
C VAL A 35 -58.00 29.82 -15.87
N GLN A 36 -59.17 29.44 -15.35
CA GLN A 36 -59.27 28.75 -14.05
C GLN A 36 -58.57 27.38 -14.08
N GLN A 37 -58.76 26.60 -15.14
CA GLN A 37 -58.07 25.31 -15.33
C GLN A 37 -56.55 25.49 -15.44
N GLN A 38 -56.11 26.50 -16.20
CA GLN A 38 -54.68 26.81 -16.31
C GLN A 38 -54.07 27.18 -14.96
N ARG A 39 -54.73 28.05 -14.18
CA ARG A 39 -54.27 28.42 -12.83
C ARG A 39 -54.22 27.22 -11.88
N ALA A 40 -55.22 26.33 -11.94
CA ALA A 40 -55.24 25.11 -11.14
C ALA A 40 -54.07 24.18 -11.51
N PHE A 41 -53.78 24.02 -12.80
CA PHE A 41 -52.64 23.23 -13.28
C PHE A 41 -51.30 23.84 -12.86
N GLU A 42 -51.13 25.16 -12.99
CA GLU A 42 -49.92 25.87 -12.55
C GLU A 42 -49.71 25.75 -11.03
N ALA A 43 -50.78 25.91 -10.24
CA ALA A 43 -50.73 25.72 -8.79
C ALA A 43 -50.34 24.27 -8.42
N GLN A 44 -50.89 23.27 -9.10
CA GLN A 44 -50.53 21.87 -8.90
C GLN A 44 -49.05 21.61 -9.25
N ARG A 45 -48.55 22.18 -10.35
CA ARG A 45 -47.14 22.06 -10.75
C ARG A 45 -46.22 22.72 -9.73
N GLN A 46 -46.56 23.90 -9.22
CA GLN A 46 -45.81 24.58 -8.16
C GLN A 46 -45.79 23.75 -6.87
N GLN A 47 -46.92 23.17 -6.47
CA GLN A 47 -47.00 22.30 -5.30
C GLN A 47 -46.13 21.04 -5.46
N GLN A 48 -46.16 20.41 -6.64
CA GLN A 48 -45.30 19.26 -6.92
C GLN A 48 -43.81 19.64 -6.89
N ALA A 49 -43.42 20.78 -7.45
CA ALA A 49 -42.05 21.28 -7.39
C ALA A 49 -41.58 21.51 -5.94
N LEU A 50 -42.44 22.09 -5.08
CA LEU A 50 -42.13 22.29 -3.66
C LEU A 50 -41.96 20.96 -2.92
N ILE A 51 -42.80 19.96 -3.20
CA ILE A 51 -42.66 18.61 -2.60
C ILE A 51 -41.35 17.96 -3.04
N GLN A 52 -40.98 18.06 -4.32
CA GLN A 52 -39.71 17.53 -4.82
C GLN A 52 -38.52 18.25 -4.17
N GLN A 53 -38.58 19.58 -4.04
CA GLN A 53 -37.55 20.36 -3.36
C GLN A 53 -37.37 19.95 -1.90
N ARG A 54 -38.47 19.78 -1.15
CA ARG A 54 -38.41 19.30 0.25
C ARG A 54 -37.83 17.89 0.35
N ARG A 55 -38.21 16.98 -0.56
CA ARG A 55 -37.64 15.62 -0.59
C ARG A 55 -36.14 15.64 -0.87
N ALA A 56 -35.68 16.46 -1.82
CA ALA A 56 -34.27 16.61 -2.12
C ALA A 56 -33.48 17.18 -0.92
N GLN A 57 -34.05 18.18 -0.22
CA GLN A 57 -33.45 18.73 1.00
C GLN A 57 -33.37 17.68 2.12
N GLN A 58 -34.43 16.90 2.34
CA GLN A 58 -34.42 15.82 3.32
C GLN A 58 -33.39 14.74 2.99
N GLN A 59 -33.28 14.33 1.72
CA GLN A 59 -32.27 13.38 1.28
C GLN A 59 -30.85 13.92 1.50
N ALA A 60 -30.61 15.20 1.24
CA ALA A 60 -29.31 15.82 1.50
C ALA A 60 -28.94 15.84 2.99
N VAL A 61 -29.90 16.07 3.89
CA VAL A 61 -29.67 16.00 5.34
C VAL A 61 -29.33 14.57 5.77
N VAL A 62 -30.10 13.57 5.33
CA VAL A 62 -29.83 12.16 5.65
C VAL A 62 -28.46 11.72 5.13
N GLN A 63 -28.09 12.12 3.91
CA GLN A 63 -26.76 11.81 3.36
C GLN A 63 -25.63 12.43 4.17
N ARG A 64 -25.80 13.67 4.64
CA ARG A 64 -24.82 14.33 5.52
C ARG A 64 -24.69 13.63 6.87
N GLU A 65 -25.81 13.21 7.48
CA GLU A 65 -25.79 12.47 8.74
C GLU A 65 -25.10 11.11 8.59
N VAL A 66 -25.40 10.36 7.53
CA VAL A 66 -24.74 9.08 7.24
C VAL A 66 -23.25 9.27 7.02
N ALA A 67 -22.84 10.30 6.26
CA ALA A 67 -21.43 10.60 6.04
C ALA A 67 -20.71 10.96 7.35
N GLN A 68 -21.35 11.74 8.23
CA GLN A 68 -20.80 12.06 9.56
C GLN A 68 -20.66 10.82 10.45
N GLN A 69 -21.66 9.93 10.46
CA GLN A 69 -21.59 8.68 11.22
C GLN A 69 -20.46 7.77 10.70
N GLN A 70 -20.33 7.63 9.38
CA GLN A 70 -19.24 6.86 8.78
C GLN A 70 -17.87 7.45 9.15
N ALA A 71 -17.72 8.77 9.10
CA ALA A 71 -16.48 9.44 9.50
C ALA A 71 -16.14 9.18 10.99
N GLN A 72 -17.13 9.19 11.88
CA GLN A 72 -16.94 8.87 13.29
C GLN A 72 -16.49 7.42 13.51
N VAL A 73 -17.10 6.46 12.81
CA VAL A 73 -16.69 5.05 12.88
C VAL A 73 -15.25 4.86 12.39
N ILE A 74 -14.89 5.48 11.26
CA ILE A 74 -13.51 5.43 10.73
C ILE A 74 -12.52 6.06 11.73
N ALA A 75 -12.87 7.19 12.33
CA ALA A 75 -12.03 7.84 13.34
C ALA A 75 -11.84 6.96 14.58
N GLN A 76 -12.91 6.30 15.05
CA GLN A 76 -12.85 5.37 16.18
C GLN A 76 -11.97 4.15 15.87
N GLN A 77 -12.11 3.55 14.68
CA GLN A 77 -11.27 2.44 14.25
C GLN A 77 -9.79 2.83 14.19
N ARG A 78 -9.47 4.02 13.66
CA ARG A 78 -8.10 4.54 13.63
C ARG A 78 -7.55 4.77 15.03
N ALA A 79 -8.35 5.30 15.96
CA ALA A 79 -7.93 5.49 17.34
C ALA A 79 -7.60 4.15 18.03
N LEU A 80 -8.39 3.11 17.80
CA LEU A 80 -8.12 1.76 18.31
C LEU A 80 -6.83 1.16 17.71
N GLN A 81 -6.61 1.34 16.41
CA GLN A 81 -5.37 0.89 15.76
C GLN A 81 -4.14 1.61 16.33
N MET A 82 -4.19 2.94 16.49
CA MET A 82 -3.08 3.70 17.09
C MET A 82 -2.80 3.26 18.53
N ARG A 83 -3.84 3.00 19.33
CA ARG A 83 -3.68 2.47 20.68
C ARG A 83 -2.99 1.10 20.68
N ALA A 84 -3.38 0.19 19.79
CA ALA A 84 -2.76 -1.12 19.68
C ALA A 84 -1.28 -1.03 19.27
N VAL A 85 -0.93 -0.10 18.38
CA VAL A 85 0.48 0.17 18.01
C VAL A 85 1.26 0.72 19.20
N ALA A 86 0.71 1.69 19.94
CA ALA A 86 1.35 2.26 21.12
C ALA A 86 1.58 1.19 22.22
N GLU A 87 0.62 0.30 22.45
CA GLU A 87 0.74 -0.82 23.40
C GLU A 87 1.84 -1.81 22.97
N ARG A 88 1.94 -2.13 21.67
CA ARG A 88 3.03 -2.97 21.13
C ARG A 88 4.40 -2.30 21.30
N GLN A 89 4.51 -1.00 21.03
CA GLN A 89 5.76 -0.25 21.21
C GLN A 89 6.18 -0.23 22.68
N ALA A 90 5.24 -0.01 23.61
CA ALA A 90 5.53 -0.08 25.05
C ALA A 90 5.99 -1.49 25.49
N ALA A 91 5.36 -2.55 24.96
CA ALA A 91 5.77 -3.93 25.26
C ALA A 91 7.19 -4.24 24.76
N VAL A 92 7.55 -3.78 23.56
CA VAL A 92 8.89 -3.96 22.99
C VAL A 92 9.94 -3.22 23.83
N GLN A 93 9.66 -1.98 24.25
CA GLN A 93 10.56 -1.23 25.15
C GLN A 93 10.75 -1.94 26.49
N GLY A 94 9.66 -2.49 27.07
CA GLY A 94 9.73 -3.28 28.30
C GLY A 94 10.59 -4.55 28.16
N GLN A 95 10.46 -5.27 27.04
CA GLN A 95 11.28 -6.46 26.76
C GLN A 95 12.75 -6.09 26.57
N MET A 96 13.04 -5.00 25.88
CA MET A 96 14.42 -4.52 25.70
C MET A 96 15.07 -4.19 27.04
N GLN A 97 14.35 -3.51 27.93
CA GLN A 97 14.84 -3.18 29.27
C GLN A 97 15.10 -4.44 30.11
N GLN A 98 14.22 -5.44 30.06
CA GLN A 98 14.45 -6.72 30.74
C GLN A 98 15.68 -7.44 30.19
N ARG A 99 15.87 -7.46 28.87
CA ARG A 99 17.04 -8.08 28.24
C ARG A 99 18.34 -7.37 28.62
N ALA A 100 18.33 -6.04 28.70
CA ALA A 100 19.48 -5.26 29.15
C ALA A 100 19.87 -5.58 30.61
N VAL A 101 18.90 -5.68 31.51
CA VAL A 101 19.14 -6.09 32.91
C VAL A 101 19.70 -7.50 32.99
N GLN A 102 19.16 -8.44 32.20
CA GLN A 102 19.63 -9.82 32.18
C GLN A 102 21.06 -9.93 31.65
N GLN A 103 21.42 -9.18 30.60
CA GLN A 103 22.79 -9.09 30.09
C GLN A 103 23.74 -8.51 31.13
N GLN A 104 23.34 -7.46 31.86
CA GLN A 104 24.14 -6.87 32.92
C GLN A 104 24.44 -7.88 34.04
N GLN A 105 23.44 -8.67 34.44
CA GLN A 105 23.63 -9.73 35.45
C GLN A 105 24.56 -10.84 34.96
N ALA A 106 24.44 -11.25 33.69
CA ALA A 106 25.31 -12.26 33.10
C ALA A 106 26.77 -11.76 33.03
N ALA A 107 26.98 -10.51 32.62
CA ALA A 107 28.30 -9.89 32.59
C ALA A 107 28.94 -9.82 33.99
N TYR A 108 28.16 -9.49 35.02
CA TYR A 108 28.64 -9.45 36.40
C TYR A 108 29.11 -10.83 36.89
N GLN A 109 28.35 -11.90 36.60
CA GLN A 109 28.74 -13.27 36.94
C GLN A 109 30.03 -13.69 36.22
N GLN A 110 30.17 -13.32 34.95
CA GLN A 110 31.37 -13.63 34.16
C GLN A 110 32.62 -12.89 34.67
N ALA A 111 32.47 -11.63 35.07
CA ALA A 111 33.54 -10.85 35.69
C ALA A 111 34.02 -11.48 37.00
N MET A 112 33.09 -11.95 37.84
CA MET A 112 33.41 -12.61 39.10
C MET A 112 34.21 -13.91 38.90
N LEU A 113 33.77 -14.77 37.96
CA LEU A 113 34.49 -16.00 37.59
C LEU A 113 35.90 -15.71 37.07
N THR A 114 36.04 -14.67 36.24
CA THR A 114 37.33 -14.24 35.70
C THR A 114 38.28 -13.79 36.82
N GLN A 115 37.76 -13.10 37.84
CA GLN A 115 38.56 -12.63 38.96
C GLN A 115 39.06 -13.79 39.84
N GLN A 116 38.21 -14.81 40.08
CA GLN A 116 38.64 -16.05 40.76
C GLN A 116 39.71 -16.80 39.96
N ALA A 117 39.53 -16.95 38.64
CA ALA A 117 40.49 -17.62 37.78
C ALA A 117 41.86 -16.94 37.79
N ARG A 118 41.89 -15.59 37.70
CA ARG A 118 43.15 -14.83 37.82
C ARG A 118 43.84 -15.03 39.17
N GLY A 119 43.08 -15.04 40.27
CA GLY A 119 43.64 -15.29 41.60
C GLY A 119 44.25 -16.70 41.75
N ALA A 120 43.65 -17.71 41.09
CA ALA A 120 44.21 -19.06 41.05
C ALA A 120 45.50 -19.13 40.22
N GLN A 121 45.54 -18.47 39.06
CA GLN A 121 46.74 -18.41 38.21
C GLN A 121 47.92 -17.72 38.92
N GLN A 122 47.67 -16.61 39.63
CA GLN A 122 48.72 -15.93 40.40
C GLN A 122 49.32 -16.83 41.50
N ARG A 123 48.48 -17.61 42.20
CA ARG A 123 48.98 -18.58 43.20
C ARG A 123 49.84 -19.68 42.58
N GLN A 124 49.48 -20.15 41.39
CA GLN A 124 50.23 -21.17 40.68
C GLN A 124 51.61 -20.64 40.22
N GLN A 125 51.67 -19.40 39.72
CA GLN A 125 52.94 -18.76 39.38
C GLN A 125 53.85 -18.55 40.59
N MET A 126 53.30 -18.15 41.75
CA MET A 126 54.10 -18.05 42.97
C MET A 126 54.69 -19.39 43.40
N GLN A 127 53.96 -20.50 43.24
CA GLN A 127 54.50 -21.84 43.52
C GLN A 127 55.62 -22.25 42.56
N LEU A 128 55.49 -21.93 41.27
CA LEU A 128 56.54 -22.22 40.29
C LEU A 128 57.81 -21.39 40.52
N GLN A 129 57.68 -20.14 40.98
CA GLN A 129 58.83 -19.29 41.28
C GLN A 129 59.61 -19.80 42.51
N GLN A 130 58.91 -20.32 43.52
CA GLN A 130 59.55 -20.94 44.69
C GLN A 130 60.29 -22.24 44.30
N ASN A 131 59.83 -22.96 43.27
CA ASN A 131 60.44 -24.20 42.81
C ASN A 131 61.62 -24.01 41.82
N GLN A 132 61.87 -22.78 41.34
CA GLN A 132 63.00 -22.48 40.43
C GLN A 132 64.28 -22.03 41.16
N GLN A 133 64.32 -22.06 42.50
CA GLN A 133 65.54 -21.74 43.24
C GLN A 133 66.63 -22.84 43.21
N PHE A 134 66.39 -23.94 42.49
CA PHE A 134 67.39 -24.98 42.23
C PHE A 134 67.31 -25.47 40.78
N GLN A 135 68.01 -24.82 39.85
CA GLN A 135 68.69 -25.53 38.74
C GLN A 135 69.64 -24.62 37.93
N PRO A 136 70.85 -25.11 37.57
CA PRO A 136 71.81 -24.41 36.70
C PRO A 136 71.43 -24.50 35.21
N VAL A 137 71.81 -23.43 34.52
CA VAL A 137 71.49 -23.06 33.13
C VAL A 137 72.13 -23.98 32.09
N PRO A 138 71.41 -24.35 31.02
CA PRO A 138 72.03 -24.52 29.71
C PRO A 138 71.45 -23.55 28.68
N ILE A 139 72.37 -22.98 27.92
CA ILE A 139 72.21 -22.06 26.80
C ILE A 139 71.56 -22.82 25.64
N GLN A 140 70.47 -22.30 25.07
CA GLN A 140 70.15 -22.57 23.66
C GLN A 140 69.48 -21.37 23.00
N GLN A 141 70.09 -21.04 21.87
CA GLN A 141 69.91 -19.91 21.00
C GLN A 141 68.89 -20.30 19.93
N TYR A 142 67.76 -19.61 19.86
CA TYR A 142 66.87 -19.66 18.70
C TYR A 142 66.43 -18.26 18.27
N ASP A 143 66.45 -18.17 16.95
CA ASP A 143 66.23 -17.10 16.00
C ASP A 143 64.73 -16.97 15.66
N GLN A 144 64.40 -15.93 14.89
CA GLN A 144 63.18 -15.68 14.11
C GLN A 144 62.01 -14.92 14.75
N SER A 145 62.08 -13.60 14.54
CA SER A 145 61.11 -12.81 13.76
C SER A 145 59.63 -13.16 13.89
N GLY A 146 58.89 -12.31 14.59
CA GLY A 146 57.42 -12.29 14.57
C GLY A 146 56.91 -11.01 15.22
N GLN A 147 57.07 -9.88 14.53
CA GLN A 147 56.53 -8.58 14.93
C GLN A 147 55.00 -8.67 14.97
N PHE A 148 54.45 -8.78 16.17
CA PHE A 148 53.01 -8.76 16.41
C PHE A 148 52.54 -7.30 16.26
N VAL A 149 51.98 -6.97 15.09
CA VAL A 149 51.29 -5.70 14.88
C VAL A 149 49.92 -5.84 15.57
N PRO A 150 49.60 -5.00 16.59
CA PRO A 150 48.25 -4.99 17.14
C PRO A 150 47.29 -4.58 16.02
N SER A 151 46.41 -5.51 15.64
CA SER A 151 45.32 -5.26 14.71
C SER A 151 44.48 -4.14 15.31
N ALA A 152 44.54 -2.96 14.70
CA ALA A 152 43.66 -1.87 15.03
C ALA A 152 42.22 -2.38 14.88
N GLU A 153 41.46 -2.37 15.97
CA GLU A 153 40.02 -2.62 15.91
C GLU A 153 39.44 -1.60 14.92
N PRO A 154 38.66 -2.03 13.91
CA PRO A 154 37.97 -1.10 13.04
C PRO A 154 37.06 -0.23 13.91
N VAL A 155 37.40 1.04 14.01
CA VAL A 155 36.53 2.06 14.57
C VAL A 155 35.30 2.09 13.68
N PHE A 156 34.23 1.41 14.11
CA PHE A 156 32.91 1.56 13.53
C PHE A 156 32.49 3.00 13.80
N GLU A 157 32.76 3.88 12.84
CA GLU A 157 32.09 5.17 12.80
C GLU A 157 30.59 4.88 12.76
N PRO A 158 29.80 5.44 13.70
CA PRO A 158 28.37 5.29 13.66
C PRO A 158 27.88 5.91 12.35
N TYR A 159 27.51 5.05 11.40
CA TYR A 159 26.81 5.47 10.20
C TYR A 159 25.60 6.27 10.66
N VAL A 160 25.61 7.56 10.37
CA VAL A 160 24.48 8.44 10.65
C VAL A 160 23.36 7.97 9.73
N GLU A 161 22.41 7.23 10.27
CA GLU A 161 21.17 6.88 9.60
C GLU A 161 20.41 8.17 9.32
N GLU A 162 20.54 8.71 8.10
CA GLU A 162 19.67 9.79 7.65
C GLU A 162 18.25 9.23 7.55
N VAL A 163 17.39 9.61 8.50
CA VAL A 163 15.99 9.23 8.49
C VAL A 163 15.28 10.02 7.39
N VAL A 164 15.18 9.42 6.20
CA VAL A 164 14.46 10.00 5.07
C VAL A 164 12.94 9.84 5.26
N ASP A 165 12.17 10.90 5.02
CA ASP A 165 10.70 10.84 5.03
C ASP A 165 10.21 9.90 3.92
N MET A 166 9.42 8.91 4.33
CA MET A 166 8.76 7.93 3.45
C MET A 166 7.98 8.57 2.30
N LYS A 167 7.43 9.77 2.48
CA LYS A 167 6.72 10.51 1.41
C LYS A 167 7.63 10.93 0.27
N THR A 168 8.90 11.21 0.55
CA THR A 168 9.89 11.58 -0.46
C THR A 168 10.27 10.35 -1.26
N ILE A 169 10.60 9.25 -0.56
CA ILE A 169 10.91 7.95 -1.17
C ILE A 169 9.78 7.53 -2.14
N TRP A 170 8.52 7.74 -1.77
CA TRP A 170 7.40 7.38 -2.62
C TRP A 170 7.41 8.10 -3.98
N LYS A 171 7.67 9.40 -3.98
CA LYS A 171 7.72 10.20 -5.22
C LYS A 171 8.91 9.81 -6.08
N ASP A 172 10.04 9.51 -5.45
CA ASP A 172 11.23 9.07 -6.17
C ASP A 172 10.94 7.74 -6.86
N LEU A 173 10.32 6.78 -6.17
CA LEU A 173 9.92 5.48 -6.70
C LEU A 173 8.90 5.53 -7.87
N GLU A 174 8.13 6.62 -7.97
CA GLU A 174 7.26 6.87 -9.13
C GLU A 174 8.04 7.26 -10.39
N ILE A 175 9.27 7.77 -10.24
CA ILE A 175 10.14 8.23 -11.32
C ILE A 175 11.22 7.18 -11.61
N THR A 176 11.94 6.71 -10.60
CA THR A 176 12.98 5.67 -10.69
C THR A 176 12.95 4.78 -9.44
N ALA A 177 13.29 3.50 -9.59
CA ALA A 177 13.41 2.58 -8.46
C ALA A 177 14.80 2.57 -7.82
N GLU A 178 15.67 3.56 -8.09
CA GLU A 178 17.04 3.61 -7.58
C GLU A 178 17.12 3.67 -6.04
N ALA A 179 16.11 4.23 -5.39
CA ALA A 179 16.03 4.26 -3.93
C ALA A 179 15.71 2.88 -3.31
N TRP A 180 15.30 1.89 -4.11
CA TRP A 180 14.86 0.59 -3.63
C TRP A 180 15.88 -0.15 -2.73
N PRO A 181 17.19 -0.22 -3.07
CA PRO A 181 18.19 -0.89 -2.23
C PRO A 181 18.50 -0.12 -0.94
N LEU A 182 18.16 1.17 -0.87
CA LEU A 182 18.38 2.01 0.30
C LEU A 182 17.32 1.77 1.40
N ILE A 183 16.20 1.13 1.05
CA ILE A 183 15.15 0.78 1.99
C ILE A 183 15.57 -0.51 2.72
N ILE A 184 16.05 -0.37 3.95
CA ILE A 184 16.50 -1.51 4.77
C ILE A 184 15.32 -2.29 5.34
N ASP A 185 14.25 -1.60 5.72
CA ASP A 185 13.08 -2.21 6.35
C ASP A 185 12.23 -2.97 5.32
N LEU A 186 12.14 -4.29 5.52
CA LEU A 186 11.36 -5.18 4.69
C LEU A 186 9.85 -4.87 4.76
N ASP A 187 9.34 -4.51 5.94
CA ASP A 187 7.92 -4.20 6.12
C ASP A 187 7.56 -2.92 5.33
N ALA A 188 8.49 -1.96 5.25
CA ALA A 188 8.32 -0.76 4.43
C ALA A 188 8.23 -1.09 2.94
N LYS A 189 9.11 -1.96 2.42
CA LYS A 189 9.06 -2.45 1.04
C LYS A 189 7.74 -3.16 0.73
N GLU A 190 7.25 -4.00 1.65
CA GLU A 190 5.97 -4.69 1.48
C GLU A 190 4.79 -3.71 1.37
N VAL A 191 4.75 -2.66 2.18
CA VAL A 191 3.69 -1.63 2.11
C VAL A 191 3.76 -0.85 0.80
N ILE A 192 4.97 -0.50 0.33
CA ILE A 192 5.17 0.18 -0.95
C ILE A 192 4.64 -0.69 -2.09
N VAL A 193 5.06 -1.95 -2.18
CA VAL A 193 4.59 -2.87 -3.22
C VAL A 193 3.07 -3.08 -3.14
N ALA A 194 2.52 -3.24 -1.94
CA ALA A 194 1.07 -3.38 -1.75
C ALA A 194 0.29 -2.18 -2.31
N LYS A 195 0.83 -0.96 -2.16
CA LYS A 195 0.24 0.25 -2.72
C LYS A 195 0.24 0.23 -4.26
N PHE A 196 1.37 -0.10 -4.89
CA PHE A 196 1.43 -0.21 -6.35
C PHE A 196 0.51 -1.32 -6.87
N MET A 197 0.41 -2.44 -6.15
CA MET A 197 -0.53 -3.51 -6.51
C MET A 197 -1.99 -3.05 -6.46
N GLU A 198 -2.36 -2.21 -5.48
CA GLU A 198 -3.69 -1.59 -5.43
C GLU A 198 -3.92 -0.64 -6.61
N ASP A 199 -2.91 0.12 -7.03
CA ASP A 199 -3.01 1.00 -8.20
C ASP A 199 -3.22 0.20 -9.50
N PHE A 200 -2.56 -0.95 -9.64
CA PHE A 200 -2.81 -1.89 -10.73
C PHE A 200 -4.22 -2.48 -10.67
N ARG A 201 -4.71 -2.82 -9.47
CA ARG A 201 -6.06 -3.34 -9.27
C ARG A 201 -7.13 -2.34 -9.72
N GLN A 202 -6.93 -1.04 -9.44
CA GLN A 202 -7.81 0.03 -9.90
C GLN A 202 -7.83 0.16 -11.44
N GLN A 203 -6.78 -0.29 -12.11
CA GLN A 203 -6.69 -0.37 -13.57
C GLN A 203 -7.24 -1.71 -14.14
N GLY A 204 -7.83 -2.55 -13.29
CA GLY A 204 -8.38 -3.85 -13.69
C GLY A 204 -7.32 -4.95 -13.85
N ILE A 205 -6.10 -4.74 -13.33
CA ILE A 205 -5.00 -5.71 -13.41
C ILE A 205 -4.94 -6.49 -12.09
N VAL A 206 -5.02 -7.81 -12.19
CA VAL A 206 -5.01 -8.69 -11.02
C VAL A 206 -3.66 -9.36 -10.87
N MET A 207 -2.99 -9.07 -9.74
CA MET A 207 -1.82 -9.78 -9.23
C MET A 207 -2.24 -10.61 -8.01
N ARG A 208 -1.98 -11.92 -8.04
CA ARG A 208 -2.47 -12.90 -7.04
C ARG A 208 -1.43 -13.23 -5.97
N LYS A 209 -0.14 -13.06 -6.26
CA LYS A 209 0.94 -13.26 -5.28
C LYS A 209 0.92 -12.18 -4.20
N THR A 210 1.54 -12.47 -3.08
CA THR A 210 1.65 -11.52 -1.95
C THR A 210 2.65 -10.41 -2.28
N PRO A 211 2.52 -9.21 -1.67
CA PRO A 211 3.51 -8.15 -1.83
C PRO A 211 4.94 -8.62 -1.54
N ARG A 212 5.12 -9.38 -0.45
CA ARG A 212 6.42 -9.96 -0.07
C ARG A 212 7.07 -10.79 -1.19
N HIS A 213 6.29 -11.58 -1.92
CA HIS A 213 6.82 -12.38 -3.04
C HIS A 213 7.48 -11.49 -4.11
N TYR A 214 6.88 -10.34 -4.38
CA TYR A 214 7.46 -9.39 -5.34
C TYR A 214 8.64 -8.62 -4.75
N VAL A 215 8.63 -8.31 -3.45
CA VAL A 215 9.79 -7.70 -2.77
C VAL A 215 11.01 -8.60 -2.92
N ASP A 216 10.89 -9.87 -2.55
CA ASP A 216 11.99 -10.84 -2.64
C ASP A 216 12.52 -10.98 -4.07
N LEU A 217 11.62 -10.93 -5.07
CA LEU A 217 11.98 -11.07 -6.47
C LEU A 217 12.63 -9.81 -7.06
N ILE A 218 12.17 -8.61 -6.66
CA ILE A 218 12.81 -7.35 -7.04
C ILE A 218 14.19 -7.25 -6.39
N ASP A 219 14.34 -7.63 -5.12
CA ASP A 219 15.64 -7.66 -4.44
C ASP A 219 16.62 -8.60 -5.16
N ALA A 220 16.21 -9.83 -5.47
CA ALA A 220 17.05 -10.77 -6.22
C ALA A 220 17.42 -10.26 -7.62
N MET A 221 16.43 -9.74 -8.37
CA MET A 221 16.67 -9.28 -9.74
C MET A 221 17.49 -7.98 -9.82
N SER A 222 17.30 -7.07 -8.86
CA SER A 222 18.07 -5.81 -8.81
C SER A 222 19.52 -6.03 -8.42
N PHE A 223 19.81 -7.10 -7.65
CA PHE A 223 21.17 -7.53 -7.38
C PHE A 223 21.88 -8.04 -8.66
N ASP A 224 21.19 -8.84 -9.47
CA ASP A 224 21.73 -9.40 -10.72
C ASP A 224 21.77 -8.37 -11.87
N ASN A 225 20.81 -7.44 -11.91
CA ASN A 225 20.67 -6.43 -12.95
C ASN A 225 20.28 -5.06 -12.37
N PRO A 226 21.24 -4.28 -11.84
CA PRO A 226 20.95 -2.98 -11.22
C PRO A 226 20.28 -1.96 -12.16
N ASP A 227 20.56 -2.04 -13.47
CA ASP A 227 20.02 -1.11 -14.47
C ASP A 227 18.49 -1.14 -14.58
N MET A 228 17.84 -2.21 -14.11
CA MET A 228 16.37 -2.27 -14.08
C MET A 228 15.77 -1.18 -13.18
N LEU A 229 16.51 -0.74 -12.16
CA LEU A 229 16.07 0.27 -11.20
C LEU A 229 16.06 1.70 -11.77
N ASN A 230 16.63 1.92 -12.95
CA ASN A 230 16.53 3.19 -13.67
C ASN A 230 15.09 3.45 -14.20
N ASN A 231 14.20 2.47 -14.09
CA ASN A 231 12.78 2.59 -14.46
C ASN A 231 11.93 2.86 -13.21
N PRO A 232 10.73 3.46 -13.37
CA PRO A 232 9.74 3.56 -12.30
C PRO A 232 9.45 2.22 -11.64
N LEU A 233 9.21 2.22 -10.32
CA LEU A 233 8.91 0.99 -9.57
C LEU A 233 7.67 0.26 -10.11
N SER A 234 6.69 1.00 -10.64
CA SER A 234 5.51 0.41 -11.30
C SER A 234 5.89 -0.46 -12.51
N GLN A 235 6.84 -0.01 -13.35
CA GLN A 235 7.31 -0.76 -14.52
C GLN A 235 8.16 -1.96 -14.12
N VAL A 236 8.98 -1.79 -13.08
CA VAL A 236 9.74 -2.89 -12.46
C VAL A 236 8.77 -3.97 -11.96
N LEU A 237 7.79 -3.60 -11.15
CA LEU A 237 6.79 -4.52 -10.60
C LEU A 237 5.97 -5.20 -11.71
N GLN A 238 5.56 -4.46 -12.74
CA GLN A 238 4.89 -5.03 -13.91
C GLN A 238 5.75 -6.10 -14.60
N THR A 239 7.03 -5.80 -14.85
CA THR A 239 7.95 -6.74 -15.51
C THR A 239 8.10 -8.01 -14.68
N VAL A 240 8.29 -7.86 -13.37
CA VAL A 240 8.40 -8.97 -12.42
C VAL A 240 7.12 -9.81 -12.40
N ALA A 241 5.94 -9.19 -12.38
CA ALA A 241 4.66 -9.90 -12.42
C ALA A 241 4.44 -10.65 -13.75
N ILE A 242 4.91 -10.11 -14.87
CA ILE A 242 4.86 -10.79 -16.18
C ILE A 242 5.80 -12.00 -16.21
N ILE A 243 7.01 -11.87 -15.64
CA ILE A 243 7.95 -12.99 -15.47
C ILE A 243 7.35 -14.12 -14.64
N GLU A 244 6.56 -13.79 -13.62
CA GLU A 244 5.86 -14.76 -12.77
C GLU A 244 4.55 -15.28 -13.36
N TYR A 245 4.16 -14.86 -14.57
CA TYR A 245 2.87 -15.17 -15.21
C TYR A 245 1.66 -14.82 -14.32
N ASP A 246 1.78 -13.74 -13.54
CA ASP A 246 0.77 -13.30 -12.58
C ASP A 246 0.24 -11.88 -12.86
N TYR A 247 0.40 -11.41 -14.10
CA TYR A 247 -0.11 -10.11 -14.55
C TYR A 247 -1.47 -10.27 -15.26
N GLY A 248 -2.54 -10.37 -14.49
CA GLY A 248 -3.89 -10.67 -14.98
C GLY A 248 -4.60 -9.46 -15.58
N ASN A 249 -4.33 -9.13 -16.85
CA ASN A 249 -4.96 -8.02 -17.59
C ASN A 249 -5.94 -8.47 -18.69
N GLY A 250 -6.33 -9.76 -18.69
CA GLY A 250 -7.22 -10.35 -19.70
C GLY A 250 -6.54 -10.78 -21.01
N VAL A 251 -5.23 -10.52 -21.18
CA VAL A 251 -4.43 -11.04 -22.29
C VAL A 251 -3.85 -12.41 -21.92
N ASP A 252 -3.61 -13.27 -22.91
CA ASP A 252 -2.89 -14.53 -22.71
C ASP A 252 -1.49 -14.26 -22.09
N PRO A 253 -1.19 -14.84 -20.90
CA PRO A 253 0.08 -14.62 -20.22
C PRO A 253 1.31 -14.98 -21.05
N ASP A 254 1.23 -16.04 -21.88
CA ASP A 254 2.34 -16.47 -22.74
C ASP A 254 2.61 -15.44 -23.85
N ALA A 255 1.56 -14.94 -24.51
CA ALA A 255 1.67 -13.87 -25.50
C ALA A 255 2.23 -12.57 -24.91
N LEU A 256 1.80 -12.21 -23.69
CA LEU A 256 2.30 -11.03 -23.00
C LEU A 256 3.79 -11.19 -22.62
N ALA A 257 4.18 -12.34 -22.07
CA ALA A 257 5.56 -12.62 -21.73
C ALA A 257 6.49 -12.60 -22.94
N ARG A 258 6.09 -13.17 -24.09
CA ARG A 258 6.86 -13.08 -25.34
C ARG A 258 7.03 -11.65 -25.83
N ARG A 259 5.99 -10.82 -25.71
CA ARG A 259 6.03 -9.42 -26.13
C ARG A 259 7.01 -8.60 -25.29
N VAL A 260 7.02 -8.82 -23.97
CA VAL A 260 7.84 -8.02 -23.05
C VAL A 260 9.28 -8.54 -22.95
N LEU A 261 9.47 -9.85 -22.87
CA LEU A 261 10.79 -10.46 -22.66
C LEU A 261 11.51 -10.83 -23.97
N GLY A 262 10.81 -10.77 -25.10
CA GLY A 262 11.26 -11.35 -26.36
C GLY A 262 11.23 -12.89 -26.35
N GLU A 263 11.44 -13.50 -27.51
CA GLU A 263 11.36 -14.96 -27.67
C GLU A 263 12.42 -15.70 -26.84
N GLN A 264 13.64 -15.16 -26.75
CA GLN A 264 14.71 -15.76 -25.96
C GLN A 264 14.43 -15.68 -24.45
N GLY A 265 14.05 -14.50 -23.96
CA GLY A 265 13.72 -14.29 -22.54
C GLY A 265 12.52 -15.12 -22.11
N TYR A 266 11.48 -15.20 -22.95
CA TYR A 266 10.32 -16.08 -22.73
C TYR A 266 10.74 -17.55 -22.58
N ARG A 267 11.55 -18.09 -23.50
CA ARG A 267 12.00 -19.50 -23.44
C ARG A 267 12.82 -19.79 -22.19
N ALA A 268 13.74 -18.88 -21.83
CA ALA A 268 14.54 -19.01 -20.61
C ALA A 268 13.65 -18.99 -19.35
N ASN A 269 12.69 -18.06 -19.29
CA ASN A 269 11.78 -17.94 -18.15
C ASN A 269 10.83 -19.15 -18.05
N LYS A 270 10.32 -19.67 -19.18
CA LYS A 270 9.48 -20.88 -19.19
C LYS A 270 10.23 -22.10 -18.66
N LYS A 271 11.51 -22.25 -19.05
CA LYS A 271 12.41 -23.29 -18.51
C LYS A 271 12.62 -23.14 -17.00
N ARG A 272 12.82 -21.92 -16.48
CA ARG A 272 12.97 -21.64 -15.04
C ARG A 272 11.77 -22.15 -14.23
N LEU A 273 10.56 -21.94 -14.74
CA LEU A 273 9.32 -22.31 -14.06
C LEU A 273 8.89 -23.76 -14.28
N LYS A 274 9.67 -24.56 -15.03
CA LYS A 274 9.35 -25.96 -15.39
C LYS A 274 7.95 -26.12 -16.01
N ARG A 275 7.55 -25.15 -16.84
CA ARG A 275 6.29 -25.14 -17.62
C ARG A 275 6.55 -25.32 -19.11
#